data_AF-U2MFF5-F1
#
_entry.id   AF-U2MFF5-F1
#
_cell.length_a   1.000
_cell.length_b   1.000
_cell.length_c   1.000
_cell.angle_alpha   90.00
_cell.angle_beta   90.00
_cell.angle_gamma   90.00
#
_symmetry.space_group_name_H-M   'P 1'
#
loop_
_entity.id
_entity.type
_entity.pdbx_description
1 polymer ?
#
loop_
_entity_poly.entity_id
_entity_poly.type
_entity_poly.pdbx_seq_one_letter_code
_entity_poly.pdbx_strand_id
1 'polypeptide(L)'
;MNLLQDMVRDVVDRGVDYDDALCALRHFARYYGGQHIYIPVHADTDLAEQIRGILTDAVGGAVADRILDVIATLYGGVQHYIPLETRAFKKQIALEVHSAYDGTQECMRDLCRKYNCSLTQIYRLWHAGEAQAKKAKAAASQRAFDF
;
A
#
# COMPACT_ATOMS: atom_id res chain seq x y z
N MET A 1 -1.57 14.35 -0.57
CA MET A 1 -0.92 13.54 -1.62
C MET A 1 0.16 12.71 -0.93
N ASN A 2 0.33 11.44 -1.29
CA ASN A 2 1.18 10.50 -0.55
C ASN A 2 2.10 9.80 -1.55
N LEU A 3 3.41 9.93 -1.36
CA LEU A 3 4.46 9.37 -2.22
C LEU A 3 4.15 7.96 -2.74
N LEU A 4 3.78 7.04 -1.84
CA LEU A 4 3.55 5.64 -2.24
C LEU A 4 2.26 5.47 -3.06
N GLN A 5 1.25 6.32 -2.87
CA GLN A 5 0.06 6.30 -3.73
C GLN A 5 0.34 6.89 -5.10
N ASP A 6 1.21 7.91 -5.18
CA ASP A 6 1.67 8.46 -6.46
C ASP A 6 2.52 7.42 -7.21
N MET A 7 3.40 6.70 -6.52
CA MET A 7 4.14 5.58 -7.10
C MET A 7 3.20 4.48 -7.61
N VAL A 8 2.16 4.08 -6.86
CA VAL A 8 1.18 3.09 -7.35
C VAL A 8 0.55 3.57 -8.64
N ARG A 9 0.07 4.83 -8.67
CA ARG A 9 -0.55 5.41 -9.87
C ARG A 9 0.41 5.37 -11.05
N ASP A 10 1.63 5.86 -10.88
CA ASP A 10 2.59 6.00 -11.97
C ASP A 10 3.08 4.64 -12.52
N VAL A 11 3.13 3.62 -11.66
CA VAL A 11 3.42 2.22 -12.03
C VAL A 11 2.26 1.62 -12.82
N VAL A 12 1.02 1.85 -12.38
CA VAL A 12 -0.19 1.37 -13.06
C VAL A 12 -0.38 2.04 -14.42
N ASP A 13 -0.14 3.35 -14.50
CA ASP A 13 -0.20 4.12 -15.75
C ASP A 13 0.81 3.62 -16.81
N ARG A 14 1.82 2.84 -16.37
CA ARG A 14 2.82 2.19 -17.24
C ARG A 14 2.56 0.71 -17.49
N GLY A 15 1.35 0.23 -17.19
CA GLY A 15 0.87 -1.08 -17.60
C GLY A 15 1.20 -2.23 -16.64
N VAL A 16 1.55 -1.93 -15.39
CA VAL A 16 1.55 -2.93 -14.32
C VAL A 16 0.13 -3.05 -13.75
N ASP A 17 -0.30 -4.26 -13.42
CA ASP A 17 -1.61 -4.49 -12.80
C ASP A 17 -1.74 -3.74 -11.46
N TYR A 18 -2.94 -3.24 -11.15
CA TYR A 18 -3.17 -2.46 -9.93
C TYR A 18 -2.90 -3.27 -8.67
N ASP A 19 -3.33 -4.52 -8.62
CA ASP A 19 -3.20 -5.36 -7.43
C ASP A 19 -1.73 -5.74 -7.20
N ASP A 20 -0.98 -6.01 -8.28
CA ASP A 20 0.46 -6.22 -8.21
C ASP A 20 1.19 -4.96 -7.73
N ALA A 21 0.91 -3.79 -8.32
CA ALA A 21 1.53 -2.53 -7.93
C ALA A 21 1.25 -2.19 -6.46
N LEU A 22 0.00 -2.37 -6.03
CA LEU A 22 -0.42 -2.16 -4.65
C LEU A 22 0.26 -3.16 -3.70
N CYS A 23 0.33 -4.44 -4.06
CA CYS A 23 0.98 -5.48 -3.26
C CYS A 23 2.47 -5.14 -3.05
N ALA A 24 3.18 -4.86 -4.14
CA ALA A 24 4.60 -4.56 -4.11
C ALA A 24 4.92 -3.30 -3.28
N LEU A 25 4.20 -2.19 -3.50
CA LEU A 25 4.46 -0.94 -2.79
C LEU A 25 4.01 -0.97 -1.32
N ARG A 26 3.04 -1.82 -0.97
CA ARG A 26 2.75 -2.12 0.45
C ARG A 26 3.85 -2.92 1.09
N HIS A 27 4.40 -3.92 0.39
CA HIS A 27 5.52 -4.70 0.90
C HIS A 27 6.77 -3.82 1.10
N PHE A 28 7.06 -2.95 0.14
CA PHE A 28 8.08 -1.92 0.24
C PHE A 28 7.87 -0.99 1.45
N ALA A 29 6.64 -0.54 1.71
CA ALA A 29 6.29 0.28 2.86
C ALA A 29 6.44 -0.45 4.20
N ARG A 30 6.23 -1.77 4.25
CA ARG A 30 6.46 -2.58 5.46
C ARG A 30 7.94 -2.68 5.78
N TYR A 31 8.79 -2.74 4.76
CA TYR A 31 10.23 -2.86 4.92
C TYR A 31 10.88 -1.52 5.31
N TYR A 32 10.62 -0.45 4.54
CA TYR A 32 11.27 0.85 4.72
C TYR A 32 10.42 1.89 5.46
N GLY A 33 9.20 1.56 5.85
CA GLY A 33 8.28 2.49 6.49
C GLY A 33 8.90 3.18 7.71
N GLY A 34 8.89 4.52 7.70
CA GLY A 34 9.49 5.35 8.73
C GLY A 34 10.93 5.78 8.45
N GLN A 35 11.54 5.34 7.34
CA GLN A 35 12.93 5.62 6.99
C GLN A 35 13.04 6.60 5.81
N HIS A 36 14.17 7.30 5.73
CA HIS A 36 14.59 7.99 4.50
C HIS A 36 15.49 7.04 3.70
N ILE A 37 15.12 6.77 2.45
CA ILE A 37 15.90 5.90 1.56
C ILE A 37 16.25 6.64 0.29
N TYR A 38 17.45 6.39 -0.22
CA TYR A 38 17.84 6.83 -1.54
C TYR A 38 17.31 5.85 -2.58
N ILE A 39 16.61 6.32 -3.61
CA ILE A 39 16.21 5.46 -4.72
C ILE A 39 17.31 5.53 -5.80
N PRO A 40 17.98 4.41 -6.11
CA PRO A 40 19.05 4.39 -7.09
C PRO A 40 18.49 4.58 -8.51
N VAL A 41 19.22 5.35 -9.33
CA VAL A 41 18.90 5.54 -10.76
C VAL A 41 19.39 4.34 -11.59
N HIS A 42 20.45 3.67 -11.15
CA HIS A 42 21.06 2.55 -11.84
C HIS A 42 20.77 1.24 -11.09
N ALA A 43 20.46 0.20 -11.86
CA ALA A 43 20.16 -1.13 -11.32
C ALA A 43 21.40 -1.83 -10.71
N ASP A 44 22.60 -1.37 -11.04
CA ASP A 44 23.87 -2.05 -10.69
C ASP A 44 24.39 -1.69 -9.29
N THR A 45 23.50 -1.37 -8.35
CA THR A 45 23.87 -1.02 -6.97
C THR A 45 23.30 -2.03 -5.99
N ASP A 46 24.02 -2.31 -4.89
CA ASP A 46 23.55 -3.21 -3.83
C ASP A 46 22.16 -2.80 -3.31
N LEU A 47 21.89 -1.49 -3.24
CA LEU A 47 20.60 -0.97 -2.83
C LEU A 47 19.51 -1.23 -3.88
N ALA A 48 19.82 -1.13 -5.18
CA ALA A 48 18.87 -1.47 -6.23
C ALA A 48 18.53 -2.96 -6.20
N GLU A 49 19.54 -3.83 -6.00
CA GLU A 49 19.33 -5.27 -5.82
C GLU A 49 18.48 -5.57 -4.58
N GLN A 50 18.72 -4.88 -3.47
CA GLN A 50 17.90 -5.02 -2.26
C GLN A 50 16.45 -4.63 -2.51
N ILE A 51 16.21 -3.45 -3.11
CA ILE A 51 14.86 -2.98 -3.43
C ILE A 51 14.18 -3.97 -4.39
N ARG A 52 14.90 -4.44 -5.42
CA ARG A 52 14.42 -5.47 -6.34
C ARG A 52 14.02 -6.75 -5.63
N GLY A 53 14.84 -7.22 -4.69
CA GLY A 53 14.56 -8.41 -3.88
C GLY A 53 13.25 -8.26 -3.08
N ILE A 54 13.09 -7.14 -2.39
CA ILE A 54 11.88 -6.80 -1.64
C ILE A 54 10.63 -6.80 -2.54
N LEU A 55 10.73 -6.24 -3.75
CA LEU A 55 9.62 -6.25 -4.71
C LEU A 55 9.37 -7.66 -5.27
N THR A 56 10.43 -8.43 -5.51
CA THR A 56 10.35 -9.80 -6.04
C THR A 56 9.63 -10.73 -5.06
N ASP A 57 9.89 -10.59 -3.76
CA ASP A 57 9.20 -11.35 -2.70
C ASP A 57 7.69 -11.08 -2.67
N ALA A 58 7.25 -9.93 -3.19
CA ALA A 58 5.85 -9.53 -3.21
C ALA A 58 5.09 -9.96 -4.48
N VAL A 59 5.72 -9.85 -5.66
CA VAL A 59 5.03 -9.98 -6.96
C VAL A 59 5.78 -10.81 -8.02
N GLY A 60 6.94 -11.37 -7.67
CA GLY A 60 7.79 -12.13 -8.59
C GLY A 60 8.68 -11.24 -9.48
N GLY A 61 9.74 -11.83 -10.02
CA GLY A 61 10.87 -11.09 -10.61
C GLY A 61 10.50 -10.19 -11.79
N ALA A 62 9.77 -10.71 -12.78
CA ALA A 62 9.44 -9.93 -13.99
C ALA A 62 8.52 -8.73 -13.72
N VAL A 63 7.66 -8.81 -12.71
CA VAL A 63 6.82 -7.68 -12.29
C VAL A 63 7.64 -6.70 -11.46
N ALA A 64 8.45 -7.22 -10.53
CA ALA A 64 9.35 -6.41 -9.71
C ALA A 64 10.32 -5.57 -10.55
N ASP A 65 10.88 -6.13 -11.62
CA ASP A 65 11.79 -5.42 -12.54
C ASP A 65 11.11 -4.22 -13.18
N ARG A 66 9.87 -4.39 -13.66
CA ARG A 66 9.08 -3.29 -14.24
C ARG A 66 8.75 -2.22 -13.20
N ILE A 67 8.36 -2.62 -11.99
CA ILE A 67 8.05 -1.66 -10.92
C ILE A 67 9.30 -0.86 -10.53
N LEU A 68 10.44 -1.53 -10.37
CA LEU A 68 11.70 -0.88 -10.03
C LEU A 68 12.14 0.10 -11.11
N ASP A 69 12.03 -0.26 -12.39
CA ASP A 69 12.38 0.62 -13.52
C ASP A 69 11.57 1.93 -13.50
N VAL A 70 10.26 1.85 -13.27
CA VAL A 70 9.40 3.04 -13.12
C VAL A 70 9.82 3.90 -11.93
N ILE A 71 10.05 3.27 -10.77
CA ILE A 71 10.40 3.98 -9.55
C ILE A 71 11.78 4.65 -9.68
N ALA A 72 12.78 3.94 -10.23
CA ALA A 72 14.11 4.47 -10.48
C ALA A 72 14.07 5.65 -11.47
N THR A 73 13.28 5.52 -12.54
CA THR A 73 13.16 6.57 -13.56
C THR A 73 12.53 7.85 -13.02
N LEU A 74 11.48 7.75 -12.20
CA LEU A 74 10.69 8.90 -11.76
C LEU A 74 11.10 9.47 -10.41
N TYR A 75 11.59 8.61 -9.52
CA TYR A 75 11.88 8.94 -8.13
C TYR A 75 13.36 8.73 -7.78
N GLY A 76 14.17 8.21 -8.69
CA GLY A 76 15.59 7.99 -8.48
C GLY A 76 16.40 9.28 -8.34
N GLY A 77 17.60 9.16 -7.77
CA GLY A 77 18.56 10.26 -7.67
C GLY A 77 18.35 11.18 -6.47
N VAL A 78 17.37 10.89 -5.61
CA VAL A 78 17.08 11.66 -4.40
C VAL A 78 16.64 10.76 -3.25
N GLN A 79 16.78 11.25 -2.01
CA GLN A 79 16.25 10.58 -0.82
C GLN A 79 14.77 10.89 -0.61
N HIS A 80 14.00 9.83 -0.35
CA HIS A 80 12.57 9.92 -0.05
C HIS A 80 12.27 9.37 1.35
N TYR A 81 11.41 10.07 2.09
CA TYR A 81 10.81 9.50 3.29
C TYR A 81 9.72 8.49 2.88
N ILE A 82 9.87 7.24 3.30
CA ILE A 82 8.87 6.20 3.05
C ILE A 82 7.87 6.19 4.22
N PRO A 83 6.59 6.55 3.99
CA PRO A 83 5.59 6.52 5.04
C PRO A 83 5.26 5.07 5.46
N LEU A 84 4.93 4.89 6.73
CA LEU A 84 4.39 3.62 7.24
C LEU A 84 3.19 3.15 6.40
N GLU A 85 3.11 1.85 6.12
CA GLU A 85 2.03 1.24 5.32
C GLU A 85 0.64 1.68 5.80
N THR A 86 0.40 1.69 7.11
CA THR A 86 -0.89 2.06 7.73
C THR A 86 -1.26 3.53 7.55
N ARG A 87 -0.29 4.39 7.26
CA ARG A 87 -0.50 5.79 6.87
C ARG A 87 -0.65 5.92 5.36
N ALA A 88 0.19 5.20 4.60
CA ALA A 88 0.24 5.22 3.15
C ALA A 88 -1.04 4.70 2.49
N PHE A 89 -1.53 3.57 2.99
CA PHE A 89 -2.65 2.83 2.45
C PHE A 89 -3.81 2.78 3.43
N LYS A 90 -3.99 3.86 4.21
CA LYS A 90 -5.00 3.95 5.27
C LYS A 90 -6.40 3.56 4.79
N LYS A 91 -6.78 3.96 3.56
CA LYS A 91 -8.12 3.66 3.01
C LYS A 91 -8.29 2.17 2.72
N GLN A 92 -7.34 1.57 2.01
CA GLN A 92 -7.32 0.16 1.68
C GLN A 92 -7.31 -0.69 2.96
N ILE A 93 -6.42 -0.37 3.89
CA ILE A 93 -6.30 -1.08 5.17
C ILE A 93 -7.57 -0.91 6.02
N ALA A 94 -8.20 0.27 6.02
CA ALA A 94 -9.46 0.45 6.74
C ALA A 94 -10.57 -0.47 6.21
N LEU A 95 -10.68 -0.64 4.88
CA LEU A 95 -11.63 -1.56 4.26
C LEU A 95 -11.29 -3.03 4.56
N GLU A 96 -10.01 -3.40 4.54
CA GLU A 96 -9.56 -4.74 4.93
C GLU A 96 -9.90 -5.05 6.39
N VAL A 97 -9.58 -4.13 7.30
CA VAL A 97 -9.88 -4.26 8.74
C VAL A 97 -11.39 -4.38 8.96
N HIS A 98 -12.19 -3.53 8.30
CA HIS A 98 -13.64 -3.62 8.40
C HIS A 98 -14.20 -4.95 7.88
N SER A 99 -13.65 -5.47 6.78
CA SER A 99 -14.12 -6.70 6.16
C SER A 99 -13.66 -7.95 6.89
N ALA A 100 -12.50 -7.90 7.57
CA ALA A 100 -11.94 -9.03 8.30
C ALA A 100 -12.42 -9.14 9.76
N TYR A 101 -12.96 -8.07 10.33
CA TYR A 101 -13.39 -8.06 11.73
C TYR A 101 -14.69 -8.85 11.95
N ASP A 102 -14.63 -9.87 12.81
CA ASP A 102 -15.75 -10.77 13.12
C ASP A 102 -16.53 -10.40 14.39
N GLY A 103 -16.16 -9.30 15.07
CA GLY A 103 -16.77 -8.88 16.33
C GLY A 103 -16.02 -9.33 17.59
N THR A 104 -15.04 -10.23 17.48
CA THR A 104 -14.35 -10.82 18.64
C THR A 104 -13.11 -10.03 19.08
N GLN A 105 -12.74 -10.13 20.37
CA GLN A 105 -11.48 -9.54 20.84
C GLN A 105 -10.24 -10.24 20.26
N GLU A 106 -10.35 -11.52 19.95
CA GLU A 106 -9.25 -12.31 19.37
C GLU A 106 -8.92 -11.80 17.97
N CYS A 107 -9.92 -11.68 17.09
CA CYS A 107 -9.75 -11.08 15.77
C CYS A 107 -9.12 -9.68 15.84
N MET A 108 -9.55 -8.85 16.80
CA MET A 108 -8.97 -7.52 17.00
C MET A 108 -7.48 -7.57 17.37
N ARG A 109 -7.05 -8.55 18.18
CA ARG A 109 -5.63 -8.76 18.53
C ARG A 109 -4.84 -9.23 17.31
N ASP A 110 -5.41 -10.10 16.48
CA ASP A 110 -4.77 -10.56 15.24
C ASP A 110 -4.59 -9.43 14.24
N LEU A 111 -5.59 -8.55 14.12
CA LEU A 111 -5.48 -7.33 13.31
C LEU A 111 -4.40 -6.38 13.84
N CYS A 112 -4.26 -6.24 15.16
CA CYS A 112 -3.18 -5.45 15.77
C CYS A 112 -1.80 -6.03 15.41
N ARG A 113 -1.63 -7.35 15.48
CA ARG A 113 -0.39 -8.05 15.10
C ARG A 113 -0.09 -7.88 13.61
N LYS A 114 -1.09 -8.11 12.75
CA LYS A 114 -0.97 -8.05 11.29
C LYS A 114 -0.50 -6.68 10.81
N TYR A 115 -1.09 -5.60 11.33
CA TYR A 115 -0.77 -4.23 10.90
C TYR A 115 0.22 -3.51 11.82
N ASN A 116 0.78 -4.22 12.81
CA ASN A 116 1.71 -3.70 13.82
C ASN A 116 1.24 -2.34 14.42
N CYS A 117 0.00 -2.31 14.89
CA CYS A 117 -0.65 -1.09 15.40
C CYS A 117 -1.35 -1.34 16.72
N SER A 118 -1.59 -0.28 17.48
CA SER A 118 -2.32 -0.39 18.74
C SER A 118 -3.80 -0.70 18.53
N LEU A 119 -4.43 -1.26 19.55
CA LEU A 119 -5.87 -1.55 19.57
C LEU A 119 -6.71 -0.33 19.17
N THR A 120 -6.38 0.84 19.71
CA THR A 120 -7.05 2.11 19.41
C THR A 120 -6.90 2.50 17.94
N GLN A 121 -5.74 2.24 17.32
CA GLN A 121 -5.51 2.52 15.92
C GLN A 121 -6.32 1.59 15.01
N ILE A 122 -6.35 0.28 15.31
CA ILE A 122 -7.18 -0.69 14.58
C ILE A 122 -8.66 -0.33 14.71
N TYR A 123 -9.12 0.03 15.90
CA TYR A 123 -10.51 0.43 16.11
C TYR A 123 -10.90 1.67 15.28
N ARG A 124 -10.00 2.65 15.17
CA ARG A 124 -10.20 3.82 14.29
C ARG A 124 -10.23 3.43 12.80
N LEU A 125 -9.39 2.47 12.39
CA LEU A 125 -9.39 1.96 11.02
C LEU A 125 -10.69 1.22 10.71
N TRP A 126 -11.18 0.41 11.64
CA TRP A 126 -12.47 -0.28 11.51
C TRP A 126 -13.62 0.70 11.27
N HIS A 127 -13.78 1.72 12.12
CA HIS A 127 -14.80 2.77 11.95
C HIS A 127 -14.63 3.54 10.63
N ALA A 128 -13.40 3.83 10.23
CA ALA A 128 -13.13 4.50 8.96
C ALA A 128 -13.53 3.61 7.76
N GLY A 129 -13.33 2.30 7.86
CA GLY A 129 -13.75 1.33 6.85
C GLY A 129 -15.27 1.21 6.77
N GLU A 130 -15.95 1.17 7.92
CA GLU A 130 -17.42 1.14 8.00
C GLU A 130 -18.03 2.38 7.33
N ALA A 131 -17.51 3.58 7.63
CA ALA A 131 -17.95 4.82 7.02
C ALA A 131 -17.72 4.84 5.50
N GLN A 132 -16.62 4.28 5.02
CA GLN A 132 -16.34 4.16 3.58
C GLN A 132 -17.29 3.18 2.89
N ALA A 133 -17.53 2.02 3.49
CA ALA A 133 -18.48 1.03 2.98
C ALA A 133 -19.90 1.60 2.89
N LYS A 134 -20.34 2.36 3.90
CA LYS A 134 -21.64 3.07 3.88
C LYS A 134 -21.72 4.08 2.73
N LYS A 135 -20.69 4.90 2.52
CA LYS A 135 -20.63 5.86 1.40
C LYS A 135 -20.67 5.18 0.04
N ALA A 136 -19.93 4.08 -0.12
CA ALA A 136 -19.93 3.31 -1.37
C ALA A 136 -21.31 2.73 -1.69
N LYS A 137 -22.01 2.18 -0.68
CA LYS A 137 -23.39 1.70 -0.82
C LYS A 137 -24.34 2.82 -1.21
N ALA A 138 -24.28 3.97 -0.54
CA ALA A 138 -25.12 5.13 -0.87
C ALA A 138 -24.88 5.64 -2.30
N ALA A 139 -23.62 5.73 -2.74
CA ALA A 139 -23.28 6.13 -4.10
C ALA A 139 -23.77 5.13 -5.16
N ALA A 140 -23.73 3.83 -4.86
CA ALA A 140 -24.28 2.80 -5.73
C ALA A 140 -25.81 2.88 -5.83
N SER A 141 -26.50 3.10 -4.70
CA SER A 141 -27.95 3.31 -4.67
C SER A 141 -28.38 4.57 -5.43
N GLN A 142 -27.62 5.66 -5.34
CA GLN A 142 -27.89 6.90 -6.09
C GLN A 142 -27.80 6.66 -7.60
N ARG A 143 -26.70 6.02 -8.06
CA ARG A 143 -26.52 5.67 -9.48
C ARG A 143 -27.60 4.74 -10.03
N ALA A 144 -28.14 3.85 -9.21
CA ALA A 144 -29.21 2.94 -9.62
C ALA A 144 -30.57 3.66 -9.78
N PHE A 145 -30.72 4.88 -9.25
CA PHE A 145 -31.94 5.69 -9.33
C PHE A 145 -31.89 6.75 -10.45
N ASP A 146 -30.70 7.00 -11.00
CA ASP A 146 -30.44 7.98 -12.07
C ASP A 146 -30.59 7.37 -13.49
N PHE A 147 -31.14 6.15 -13.61
CA PHE A 147 -31.50 5.47 -14.86
C PHE A 147 -33.00 5.18 -14.90
#